data_AF-A0AAD0TC82-F1
#
_entry.id   AF-A0AAD0TC82-F1
#
_cell.length_a   1.000
_cell.length_b   1.000
_cell.length_c   1.000
_cell.angle_alpha   90.00
_cell.angle_beta   90.00
_cell.angle_gamma   90.00
#
_symmetry.space_group_name_H-M   'P 1'
#
loop_
_entity.id
_entity.type
_entity.pdbx_description
1 polymer ?
#
loop_
_entity_poly.entity_id
_entity_poly.type
_entity_poly.pdbx_seq_one_letter_code
_entity_poly.pdbx_strand_id
1 'polypeptide(L)'
;MARSIMEVAFLGTQKTEMEGAKYVKVFYGDEPDGKTEHGLSIIGMAVADDYADEVFAAGAQFSPLEMVRITFEVDRGGQNKGKNLALHIESAKPRPTSQGSRQSQPAAQPSSEPAKS
;
A
#
# COMPACT_ATOMS: atom_id res chain seq x y z
N MET A 1 -1.60 -13.57 9.38
CA MET A 1 -1.61 -12.27 10.07
C MET A 1 -2.55 -11.33 9.31
N ALA A 2 -3.12 -10.31 9.96
CA ALA A 2 -4.07 -9.41 9.30
C ALA A 2 -3.31 -8.31 8.53
N ARG A 3 -3.56 -8.22 7.23
CA ARG A 3 -3.03 -7.18 6.34
C ARG A 3 -3.97 -5.99 6.29
N SER A 4 -3.42 -4.79 6.36
CA SER A 4 -4.13 -3.54 6.27
C SER A 4 -3.47 -2.62 5.25
N ILE A 5 -4.24 -1.69 4.70
CA ILE A 5 -3.76 -0.68 3.75
C ILE A 5 -4.12 0.70 4.31
N MET A 6 -3.20 1.65 4.20
CA MET A 6 -3.46 3.06 4.51
C MET A 6 -2.90 3.97 3.41
N GLU A 7 -3.55 5.11 3.19
CA GLU A 7 -3.08 6.17 2.28
C GLU A 7 -2.49 7.32 3.09
N VAL A 8 -1.22 7.66 2.83
CA VAL A 8 -0.46 8.66 3.61
C VAL A 8 0.49 9.46 2.72
N ALA A 9 0.94 10.61 3.21
CA ALA A 9 1.94 11.43 2.54
C ALA A 9 3.34 10.84 2.73
N PHE A 10 4.01 10.44 1.64
CA PHE A 10 5.34 9.85 1.69
C PHE A 10 6.42 10.90 2.00
N LEU A 11 7.32 10.63 2.94
CA LEU A 11 8.42 11.53 3.29
C LEU A 11 9.80 10.98 2.94
N GLY A 12 9.95 9.67 2.89
CA GLY A 12 11.19 9.03 2.47
C GLY A 12 11.32 7.59 2.95
N THR A 13 12.36 6.92 2.48
CA THR A 13 12.84 5.65 3.04
C THR A 13 14.28 5.81 3.50
N GLN A 14 14.62 5.12 4.58
CA GLN A 14 15.99 5.05 5.08
C GLN A 14 16.39 3.60 5.27
N LYS A 15 17.57 3.25 4.77
CA LYS A 15 18.23 1.99 5.01
C LYS A 15 19.41 2.21 5.96
N THR A 16 19.48 1.40 7.02
CA THR A 16 20.58 1.37 7.97
C THR A 16 21.11 -0.05 8.07
N GLU A 17 22.42 -0.22 7.98
CA GLU A 17 23.09 -1.50 8.17
C GLU A 17 23.80 -1.46 9.52
N MET A 18 23.46 -2.39 10.42
CA MET A 18 24.04 -2.46 11.76
C MET A 18 24.21 -3.93 12.15
N GLU A 19 25.40 -4.30 12.62
CA GLU A 19 25.70 -5.66 13.10
C GLU A 19 25.39 -6.78 12.07
N GLY A 20 25.52 -6.50 10.78
CA GLY A 20 25.23 -7.44 9.70
C GLY A 20 23.74 -7.60 9.37
N ALA A 21 22.85 -6.91 10.09
CA ALA A 21 21.43 -6.84 9.82
C ALA A 21 21.09 -5.54 9.04
N LYS A 22 20.15 -5.67 8.09
CA LYS A 22 19.62 -4.56 7.29
C LYS A 22 18.28 -4.13 7.88
N TYR A 23 18.15 -2.85 8.19
CA TYR A 23 16.91 -2.25 8.68
C TYR A 23 16.44 -1.18 7.71
N VAL A 24 15.18 -1.28 7.27
CA VAL A 24 14.54 -0.25 6.46
C VAL A 24 13.40 0.37 7.24
N LYS A 25 13.30 1.71 7.16
CA LYS A 25 12.20 2.49 7.69
C LYS A 25 11.52 3.28 6.58
N VAL A 26 10.19 3.31 6.60
CA VAL A 26 9.35 4.21 5.80
C VAL A 26 8.94 5.38 6.68
N PHE A 27 9.16 6.60 6.20
CA PHE A 27 8.70 7.83 6.85
C PHE A 27 7.48 8.38 6.11
N TYR A 28 6.43 8.69 6.84
CA TYR A 28 5.22 9.30 6.30
C TYR A 28 4.67 10.37 7.25
N GLY A 29 3.97 11.34 6.65
CA GLY A 29 3.25 12.39 7.35
C GLY A 29 1.78 12.06 7.50
N ASP A 30 1.16 12.68 8.51
CA ASP A 30 -0.30 12.78 8.58
C ASP A 30 -0.82 13.71 7.47
N GLU A 31 -2.10 13.59 7.13
CA GLU A 31 -2.71 14.37 6.06
C GLU A 31 -2.55 15.89 6.33
N PRO A 32 -2.12 16.69 5.34
CA PRO A 32 -2.11 18.15 5.49
C PRO A 32 -3.56 18.65 5.59
N ASP A 33 -4.02 18.90 6.82
CA ASP A 33 -5.39 19.30 7.12
C ASP A 33 -5.65 20.82 6.92
N GLY A 34 -4.63 21.57 6.49
CA GLY A 34 -4.66 23.01 6.25
C GLY A 34 -4.95 23.87 7.48
N LYS A 35 -4.95 23.28 8.68
CA LYS A 35 -5.31 23.93 9.96
C LYS A 35 -4.24 23.76 11.01
N THR A 36 -3.53 22.64 10.97
CA THR A 36 -2.55 22.22 11.96
C THR A 36 -1.21 21.99 11.27
N GLU A 37 -0.76 22.98 10.49
CA GLU A 37 0.57 22.96 9.84
C GLU A 37 1.73 23.22 10.82
N HIS A 38 1.59 22.78 12.07
CA HIS A 38 2.66 22.83 13.06
C HIS A 38 3.47 21.54 13.02
N GLY A 39 4.29 21.42 11.98
CA GLY A 39 5.36 20.43 11.88
C GLY A 39 4.87 19.07 11.40
N LEU A 40 5.39 18.64 10.26
CA LEU A 40 5.29 17.25 9.78
C LEU A 40 5.47 16.26 10.94
N SER A 41 4.40 15.61 11.38
CA SER A 41 4.51 14.47 12.28
C SER A 41 5.13 13.33 11.48
N ILE A 42 6.43 13.11 11.65
CA ILE A 42 7.18 12.07 10.94
C ILE A 42 6.99 10.75 11.68
N ILE A 43 6.19 9.85 11.11
CA ILE A 43 6.01 8.50 11.65
C ILE A 43 6.96 7.56 10.91
N GLY A 44 7.83 6.88 11.67
CA GLY A 44 8.70 5.83 11.15
C GLY A 44 8.08 4.45 11.29
N MET A 45 7.86 3.75 10.17
CA MET A 45 7.40 2.35 10.15
C MET A 45 8.55 1.43 9.76
N ALA A 46 8.77 0.38 10.54
CA ALA A 46 9.73 -0.66 10.17
C ALA A 46 9.20 -1.46 8.97
N VAL A 47 10.08 -1.87 8.07
CA VAL A 47 9.76 -2.80 6.99
C VAL A 47 10.06 -4.22 7.47
N ALA A 48 9.20 -5.17 7.13
CA ALA A 48 9.50 -6.58 7.37
C ALA A 48 10.76 -7.01 6.59
N ASP A 49 11.63 -7.80 7.22
CA ASP A 49 12.97 -8.11 6.69
C ASP A 49 12.94 -8.66 5.26
N ASP A 50 11.99 -9.54 4.95
CA ASP A 50 11.81 -10.15 3.63
C ASP A 50 11.46 -9.13 2.52
N TYR A 51 10.97 -7.94 2.89
CA TYR A 51 10.49 -6.89 1.99
C TYR A 51 11.37 -5.63 2.03
N ALA A 52 12.44 -5.63 2.82
CA ALA A 52 13.28 -4.46 3.06
C ALA A 52 13.85 -3.85 1.77
N ASP A 53 14.46 -4.68 0.92
CA ASP A 53 15.10 -4.20 -0.31
C ASP A 53 14.05 -3.76 -1.36
N GLU A 54 12.89 -4.42 -1.44
CA GLU A 54 11.78 -4.05 -2.35
C GLU A 54 11.20 -2.67 -1.97
N VAL A 55 10.81 -2.51 -0.70
CA VAL A 55 10.19 -1.26 -0.22
C VAL A 55 11.17 -0.09 -0.31
N PHE A 56 12.46 -0.32 -0.04
CA PHE A 56 13.48 0.71 -0.21
C PHE A 56 13.61 1.14 -1.68
N ALA A 57 13.69 0.19 -2.60
CA ALA A 57 13.78 0.48 -4.03
C ALA A 57 12.54 1.20 -4.56
N ALA A 58 11.34 0.79 -4.13
CA ALA A 58 10.08 1.47 -4.47
C ALA A 58 10.07 2.91 -3.95
N GLY A 59 10.60 3.16 -2.75
CA GLY A 59 10.67 4.48 -2.13
C GLY A 59 11.42 5.53 -2.95
N ALA A 60 12.42 5.11 -3.73
CA ALA A 60 13.20 5.99 -4.61
C ALA A 60 12.38 6.54 -5.80
N GLN A 61 11.19 5.99 -6.07
CA GLN A 61 10.33 6.40 -7.19
C GLN A 61 9.33 7.50 -6.81
N PHE A 62 9.19 7.82 -5.51
CA PHE A 62 8.21 8.78 -5.03
C PHE A 62 8.86 10.11 -4.67
N SER A 63 8.15 11.20 -4.97
CA SER A 63 8.54 12.52 -4.46
C SER A 63 8.09 12.68 -3.01
N PRO A 64 8.79 13.46 -2.17
CA PRO A 64 8.26 13.86 -0.87
C PRO A 64 6.87 14.48 -1.00
N LEU A 65 6.00 14.20 -0.04
CA LEU A 65 4.58 14.54 0.03
C LEU A 65 3.68 13.89 -1.04
N GLU A 66 4.21 12.97 -1.86
CA GLU A 66 3.35 12.17 -2.73
C GLU A 66 2.48 11.20 -1.91
N MET A 67 1.19 11.12 -2.24
CA MET A 67 0.29 10.16 -1.60
C MET A 67 0.62 8.74 -2.05
N VAL A 68 0.87 7.86 -1.08
CA VAL A 68 1.17 6.43 -1.29
C VAL A 68 0.23 5.55 -0.50
N ARG A 69 -0.05 4.36 -1.02
CA ARG A 69 -0.70 3.26 -0.32
C ARG A 69 0.37 2.39 0.31
N ILE A 70 0.35 2.27 1.63
CA ILE A 70 1.23 1.36 2.37
C ILE A 70 0.42 0.12 2.76
N THR A 71 0.85 -1.05 2.29
CA THR A 71 0.35 -2.33 2.79
C THR A 71 1.22 -2.77 3.95
N PHE A 72 0.61 -3.07 5.10
CA PHE A 72 1.32 -3.45 6.31
C PHE A 72 0.64 -4.59 7.05
N GLU A 73 1.40 -5.28 7.90
CA GLU A 73 0.89 -6.25 8.86
C GLU A 73 1.13 -5.77 10.30
N VAL A 74 0.28 -6.20 11.21
CA VAL A 74 0.47 -5.96 12.64
C VAL A 74 1.18 -7.16 13.25
N ASP A 75 2.43 -6.99 13.69
CA ASP A 75 3.10 -8.01 14.48
C ASP A 75 2.46 -8.07 15.87
N ARG A 76 1.97 -9.26 16.23
CA ARG A 76 1.30 -9.54 17.50
C ARG A 76 2.17 -10.40 18.43
N GLY A 77 3.40 -10.75 18.03
CA GLY A 77 4.33 -11.57 18.79
C GLY A 77 5.21 -10.77 19.78
N GLY A 78 5.56 -11.40 20.90
CA GLY A 78 6.61 -10.93 21.82
C GLY A 78 6.37 -9.56 22.49
N GLN A 79 7.47 -8.83 22.76
CA GLN A 79 7.47 -7.45 23.29
C GLN A 79 6.98 -6.40 22.26
N ASN A 80 6.72 -6.81 21.01
CA ASN A 80 6.38 -5.94 19.88
C ASN A 80 4.88 -5.88 19.57
N LYS A 81 4.01 -6.15 20.57
CA LYS A 81 2.55 -6.15 20.37
C LYS A 81 2.08 -4.82 19.78
N GLY A 82 1.58 -4.87 18.54
CA GLY A 82 0.92 -3.73 17.90
C GLY A 82 1.82 -2.87 17.01
N LYS A 83 3.03 -3.34 16.67
CA LYS A 83 3.86 -2.66 15.67
C LYS A 83 3.38 -2.97 14.25
N ASN A 84 3.19 -1.93 13.45
CA ASN A 84 2.93 -2.05 12.02
C ASN A 84 4.25 -2.31 11.28
N LEU A 85 4.28 -3.33 10.44
CA LEU A 85 5.39 -3.67 9.57
C LEU A 85 4.97 -3.46 8.12
N ALA A 86 5.63 -2.54 7.42
CA ALA A 86 5.40 -2.31 6.01
C ALA A 86 5.84 -3.54 5.21
N LEU A 87 5.02 -3.93 4.24
CA LEU A 87 5.27 -5.02 3.30
C LEU A 87 5.42 -4.51 1.87
N HIS A 88 4.67 -3.48 1.51
CA HIS A 88 4.66 -2.93 0.15
C HIS A 88 4.22 -1.47 0.16
N ILE A 89 4.74 -0.67 -0.79
CA ILE A 89 4.34 0.71 -1.02
C ILE A 89 4.06 0.94 -2.51
N GLU A 90 2.95 1.60 -2.82
CA GLU A 90 2.59 1.98 -4.20
C GLU A 90 1.98 3.38 -4.26
N SER A 91 1.92 4.00 -5.45
CA SER A 91 1.27 5.30 -5.62
C SER A 91 -0.22 5.22 -5.32
N ALA A 92 -0.75 6.21 -4.59
CA ALA A 92 -2.19 6.33 -4.35
C ALA A 92 -2.95 6.86 -5.57
N LYS A 93 -2.25 7.37 -6.60
CA LYS A 93 -2.88 7.86 -7.83
C LYS A 93 -3.75 6.78 -8.46
N PRO A 94 -4.95 7.11 -8.97
CA PRO A 94 -5.78 6.15 -9.69
C PRO A 94 -4.98 5.58 -10.85
N ARG A 95 -4.80 4.26 -10.88
CA ARG A 95 -4.20 3.59 -12.03
C ARG A 95 -5.12 3.86 -13.23
N PRO A 96 -4.65 4.42 -14.35
CA PRO A 96 -5.49 4.57 -15.53
C PRO A 96 -6.01 3.18 -15.87
N THR A 97 -7.33 3.02 -15.84
CA THR A 97 -7.98 1.83 -16.35
C THR A 97 -7.66 1.77 -17.82
N SER A 98 -6.62 1.01 -18.18
CA SER A 98 -6.53 0.48 -19.53
C SER A 98 -7.85 -0.27 -19.73
N GLN A 99 -8.75 0.31 -20.52
CA GLN A 99 -9.96 -0.32 -21.02
C GLN A 99 -9.54 -1.57 -21.80
N GLY A 100 -9.29 -2.65 -21.08
CA GLY A 100 -9.33 -4.01 -21.61
C GLY A 100 -10.78 -4.44 -21.50
N SER A 101 -11.55 -4.13 -22.52
CA SER A 101 -12.89 -4.66 -22.76
C SER A 101 -12.86 -6.20 -22.74
N ARG A 102 -13.10 -6.80 -21.57
CA ARG A 102 -13.77 -8.11 -21.53
C ARG A 102 -15.26 -7.84 -21.62
N GLN A 103 -15.70 -7.68 -22.86
CA GLN A 103 -17.10 -7.75 -23.26
C GLN A 103 -17.64 -9.10 -22.77
N SER A 104 -18.31 -9.09 -21.62
CA SER A 104 -19.19 -10.18 -21.22
C SER A 104 -20.33 -10.22 -22.23
N GLN A 105 -20.28 -11.16 -23.17
CA GLN A 105 -21.42 -11.52 -24.00
C GLN A 105 -22.61 -11.89 -23.09
N PRO A 106 -23.80 -11.32 -23.30
CA PRO A 106 -25.01 -11.88 -22.71
C PRO A 106 -25.28 -13.23 -23.37
N ALA A 107 -25.32 -14.30 -22.56
CA ALA A 107 -25.79 -15.60 -23.01
C ALA A 107 -27.27 -15.47 -23.40
N ALA A 108 -27.57 -15.76 -24.67
CA ALA A 108 -28.92 -15.82 -25.18
C ALA A 108 -29.72 -16.91 -24.47
N GLN A 109 -30.87 -16.55 -23.89
CA GLN A 109 -31.91 -17.49 -23.47
C GLN A 109 -32.46 -18.22 -24.70
N PRO A 110 -32.50 -19.56 -24.72
CA PRO A 110 -33.37 -20.27 -25.64
C PRO A 110 -34.80 -20.23 -25.09
N SER A 111 -35.64 -19.50 -25.82
CA SER A 111 -37.09 -19.60 -25.81
C SER A 111 -37.55 -20.97 -26.29
N SER A 112 -38.35 -21.68 -25.50
CA SER A 112 -39.02 -22.91 -25.90
C SER A 112 -40.54 -22.78 -25.75
N GLU A 113 -41.20 -22.44 -26.86
CA GLU A 113 -42.52 -22.93 -27.29
C GLU A 113 -42.71 -22.47 -28.74
N PRO A 114 -43.28 -23.28 -29.65
CA PRO A 114 -44.67 -23.75 -29.49
C PRO A 114 -44.97 -25.14 -30.10
N ALA A 115 -46.13 -25.72 -29.76
CA ALA A 115 -47.05 -26.31 -30.76
C ALA A 115 -48.35 -26.82 -30.09
N LYS A 116 -49.46 -26.12 -30.37
CA LYS A 116 -50.80 -26.73 -30.44
C LYS A 116 -51.00 -27.23 -31.88
N SER A 117 -51.41 -28.48 -32.03
CA SER A 117 -52.50 -28.96 -32.90
C SER A 117 -52.64 -30.48 -32.80
#